data_AF-A0A2I1PA37-F1
#
_entry.id   AF-A0A2I1PA37-F1
#
_cell.length_a   1.000
_cell.length_b   1.000
_cell.length_c   1.000
_cell.angle_alpha   90.00
_cell.angle_beta   90.00
_cell.angle_gamma   90.00
#
_symmetry.space_group_name_H-M   'P 1'
#
loop_
_entity.id
_entity.type
_entity.pdbx_description
1 polymer ?
#
loop_
_entity_poly.entity_id
_entity_poly.type
_entity_poly.pdbx_seq_one_letter_code
_entity_poly.pdbx_strand_id
1 'polypeptide(L)' 'MAVVMVLLVAWQATGAGRDAGVAERVVVAQDQTLSHVAVEHLPEVPVDRAVLMLQEANGLGTSQVQAGQELVIPRR' A
#
# COMPACT_ATOMS: atom_id res chain seq x y z
N MET A 1 3.69 -26.96 -14.54
CA MET A 1 4.44 -26.35 -13.42
C MET A 1 4.02 -24.88 -13.38
N ALA A 2 3.47 -24.27 -12.34
CA ALA A 2 3.23 -24.62 -10.95
C ALA A 2 1.99 -23.83 -10.46
N VAL A 3 1.27 -24.40 -9.50
CA VAL A 3 0.15 -23.73 -8.82
C VAL A 3 0.74 -22.65 -7.91
N VAL A 4 0.49 -21.36 -8.19
CA VAL A 4 0.93 -20.28 -7.32
C VAL A 4 -0.07 -20.11 -6.18
N MET A 5 0.26 -20.66 -5.02
CA MET A 5 -0.44 -20.40 -3.76
C MET A 5 -0.12 -18.98 -3.29
N VAL A 6 -1.13 -18.12 -3.17
CA VAL A 6 -0.98 -16.77 -2.61
C VAL A 6 -1.23 -16.86 -1.10
N LEU A 7 -0.15 -16.82 -0.33
CA LEU A 7 -0.18 -16.65 1.12
C LEU A 7 -0.22 -15.16 1.45
N LEU A 8 -1.43 -14.62 1.60
CA LEU A 8 -1.65 -13.30 2.19
C LEU A 8 -1.40 -13.42 3.71
N VAL A 9 -0.15 -13.21 4.13
CA VAL A 9 0.16 -13.09 5.55
C VAL A 9 -0.14 -11.64 5.97
N ALA A 10 -1.41 -11.36 6.22
CA ALA A 10 -1.80 -10.18 6.96
C ALA A 10 -1.37 -10.37 8.43
N TRP A 11 -0.21 -9.82 8.81
CA TRP A 11 0.14 -9.68 10.22
C TRP A 11 -0.78 -8.62 10.84
N GLN A 12 -1.94 -9.06 11.30
CA GLN A 12 -2.78 -8.25 12.18
C GLN A 12 -2.03 -8.07 13.49
N ALA A 13 -1.45 -6.89 13.66
CA ALA A 13 -0.72 -6.48 14.84
C ALA A 13 -1.62 -6.64 16.08
N THR A 14 -1.29 -7.64 16.90
CA THR A 14 -1.79 -7.78 18.25
C THR A 14 -1.23 -6.65 19.10
N GLY A 15 -2.03 -5.61 19.32
CA GLY A 15 -1.61 -4.47 20.14
C GLY A 15 -2.78 -3.57 20.49
N ALA A 16 -3.45 -3.90 21.59
CA ALA A 16 -4.38 -3.00 22.26
C ALA A 16 -3.68 -1.67 22.57
N GLY A 17 -4.17 -0.56 22.04
CA GLY A 17 -3.64 0.77 22.37
C GLY A 17 -4.07 1.87 21.41
N ARG A 18 -5.19 2.51 21.72
CA ARG A 18 -5.39 3.97 21.76
C ARG A 18 -4.76 4.83 20.64
N ASP A 19 -5.62 5.47 19.86
CA ASP A 19 -5.45 6.75 19.15
C ASP A 19 -4.02 7.31 19.04
N ALA A 20 -3.42 7.15 17.87
CA ALA A 20 -2.64 8.19 17.21
C ALA A 20 -2.80 7.98 15.69
N GLY A 21 -2.69 9.03 14.88
CA GLY A 21 -2.75 8.94 13.43
C GLY A 21 -1.59 8.12 12.86
N VAL A 22 -1.67 6.80 12.99
CA VAL A 22 -0.73 5.85 12.40
C VAL A 22 -1.06 5.84 10.93
N ALA A 23 -0.29 6.62 10.16
CA ALA A 23 -0.25 6.47 8.73
C ALA A 23 0.08 5.00 8.46
N GLU A 24 -0.86 4.30 7.81
CA GLU A 24 -0.75 2.87 7.54
C GLU A 24 0.43 2.66 6.59
N ARG A 25 1.27 1.67 6.87
CA ARG A 25 2.46 1.41 6.05
C ARG A 25 2.37 0.03 5.44
N VAL A 26 2.59 -0.01 4.14
CA VAL A 26 2.46 -1.20 3.31
C VAL A 26 3.78 -1.43 2.59
N VAL A 27 4.27 -2.66 2.61
CA VAL A 27 5.46 -3.04 1.84
C VAL A 27 5.03 -3.53 0.47
N VAL A 28 5.58 -2.93 -0.57
CA VAL A 28 5.31 -3.29 -1.97
C VAL A 28 5.84 -4.70 -2.24
N ALA A 29 4.99 -5.57 -2.75
CA ALA A 29 5.40 -6.93 -3.13
C ALA A 29 6.22 -6.96 -4.44
N GLN A 30 6.92 -8.07 -4.70
CA GLN A 30 7.54 -8.29 -6.01
C GLN A 30 6.46 -8.26 -7.11
N ASP A 31 6.75 -7.54 -8.20
CA ASP A 31 5.85 -7.28 -9.32
C ASP A 31 4.58 -6.47 -9.01
N GLN A 32 4.45 -5.90 -7.81
CA GLN A 32 3.34 -5.02 -7.47
C GLN A 32 3.61 -3.60 -8.00
N THR A 33 2.56 -2.96 -8.53
CA THR A 33 2.62 -1.58 -9.02
C THR A 33 1.91 -0.63 -8.07
N LEU A 34 2.23 0.66 -8.14
CA LEU A 34 1.60 1.68 -7.29
C LEU A 34 0.08 1.74 -7.51
N SER A 35 -0.38 1.52 -8.75
CA SER A 35 -1.81 1.45 -9.08
C SER A 35 -2.50 0.23 -8.44
N HIS A 36 -1.80 -0.89 -8.28
CA HIS A 36 -2.35 -2.05 -7.58
C HIS A 36 -2.51 -1.76 -6.09
N VAL A 37 -1.48 -1.20 -5.45
CA VAL A 37 -1.55 -0.74 -4.05
C VAL A 37 -2.68 0.28 -3.87
N ALA A 38 -2.87 1.18 -4.84
CA ALA A 38 -3.93 2.17 -4.83
C ALA A 38 -5.33 1.55 -4.87
N VAL A 39 -5.57 0.56 -5.74
CA VAL A 39 -6.86 -0.14 -5.81
C VAL A 39 -7.13 -0.95 -4.55
N GLU A 40 -6.10 -1.56 -3.99
CA GLU A 40 -6.20 -2.43 -2.81
C GLU A 40 -6.49 -1.63 -1.53
N HIS A 41 -5.78 -0.52 -1.33
CA HIS A 41 -5.86 0.26 -0.09
C HIS A 41 -6.78 1.49 -0.17
N LEU A 42 -7.06 2.00 -1.37
CA LEU A 42 -7.96 3.14 -1.60
C LEU A 42 -9.05 2.81 -2.63
N PRO A 43 -9.86 1.75 -2.43
CA PRO A 43 -10.90 1.33 -3.40
C PRO A 43 -12.03 2.36 -3.57
N GLU A 44 -12.20 3.26 -2.60
CA GLU A 44 -13.18 4.33 -2.62
C GLU A 44 -12.75 5.57 -3.43
N VAL A 45 -11.49 5.62 -3.87
CA VAL A 45 -10.91 6.72 -4.64
C VAL A 45 -10.60 6.23 -6.06
N PRO A 46 -10.88 7.02 -7.12
CA PRO A 46 -10.47 6.69 -8.47
C PRO A 46 -8.95 6.44 -8.54
N VAL A 47 -8.53 5.41 -9.27
CA VAL A 47 -7.13 4.93 -9.29
C VAL A 47 -6.13 6.05 -9.59
N ASP A 48 -6.41 6.91 -10.58
CA ASP A 48 -5.52 8.03 -10.92
C ASP A 48 -5.32 8.99 -9.74
N ARG A 49 -6.38 9.25 -8.97
CA ARG A 49 -6.31 10.12 -7.79
C ARG A 49 -5.66 9.41 -6.61
N ALA A 50 -5.95 8.13 -6.41
CA ALA A 50 -5.32 7.33 -5.35
C ALA A 50 -3.80 7.22 -5.56
N VAL A 51 -3.37 7.02 -6.81
CA VAL A 51 -1.95 7.02 -7.20
C VAL A 51 -1.29 8.36 -6.90
N LEU A 52 -1.92 9.49 -7.23
CA LEU A 52 -1.40 10.82 -6.88
C LEU A 52 -1.29 11.01 -5.37
N MET A 53 -2.32 10.64 -4.60
CA MET A 53 -2.30 10.73 -3.14
C MET A 53 -1.16 9.90 -2.54
N LEU A 54 -0.94 8.70 -3.05
CA LEU A 54 0.19 7.86 -2.64
C LEU A 54 1.54 8.47 -3.01
N GLN A 55 1.66 9.09 -4.19
CA GLN A 55 2.89 9.78 -4.60
C GLN A 55 3.19 10.96 -3.68
N GLU A 56 2.20 11.81 -3.41
CA GLU A 56 2.33 12.96 -2.53
C GLU A 56 2.68 12.56 -1.10
N ALA A 57 1.99 11.54 -0.56
CA ALA A 57 2.23 11.03 0.79
C ALA A 57 3.64 10.41 0.96
N ASN A 58 4.22 9.88 -0.12
CA ASN A 58 5.52 9.21 -0.11
C ASN A 58 6.64 10.02 -0.79
N GLY A 59 6.37 11.24 -1.24
CA GLY A 59 7.33 12.06 -1.97
C GLY A 59 7.84 11.42 -3.28
N LEU A 60 7.04 10.57 -3.92
CA LEU A 60 7.42 9.90 -5.16
C LEU A 60 7.23 10.85 -6.35
N GLY A 61 8.26 10.98 -7.19
CA GLY A 61 8.16 11.76 -8.44
C GLY A 61 7.58 10.96 -9.62
N THR A 62 7.32 9.66 -9.45
CA THR A 62 6.79 8.78 -10.51
C THR A 62 5.89 7.70 -9.91
N SER A 63 5.10 7.04 -10.75
CA SER A 63 4.28 5.88 -10.36
C SER A 63 5.07 4.57 -10.22
N GLN A 64 6.40 4.60 -10.40
CA GLN A 64 7.23 3.41 -10.25
C GLN A 64 7.54 3.17 -8.77
N VAL A 65 7.37 1.93 -8.33
CA VAL A 65 7.68 1.46 -6.97
C VAL A 65 8.56 0.23 -7.06
N GLN A 66 9.43 0.07 -6.06
CA GLN A 66 10.31 -1.09 -5.98
C GLN A 66 9.74 -2.13 -5.02
N ALA A 67 9.95 -3.41 -5.30
CA ALA A 67 9.61 -4.47 -4.37
C ALA A 67 10.40 -4.30 -3.06
N GLY A 68 9.74 -4.51 -1.92
CA GLY A 68 10.31 -4.28 -0.60
C GLY A 68 10.28 -2.81 -0.16
N GLN A 69 9.81 -1.89 -1.01
CA GLN A 69 9.66 -0.49 -0.64
C GLN A 69 8.47 -0.32 0.32
N GLU A 70 8.68 0.44 1.40
CA GLU A 70 7.63 0.83 2.32
C GLU A 70 6.88 2.05 1.78
N LEU A 71 5.57 1.95 1.70
CA LEU A 71 4.66 3.01 1.28
C LEU A 71 3.74 3.38 2.42
N VAL A 72 3.66 4.67 2.70
CA VAL A 72 2.68 5.29 3.57
C VAL A 72 1.37 5.44 2.81
N ILE A 73 0.31 4.82 3.32
CA ILE A 73 -1.05 4.94 2.82
C ILE A 73 -1.68 6.16 3.49
N PRO A 74 -2.03 7.23 2.74
CA PRO A 74 -2.73 8.37 3.30
C PRO A 74 -4.14 7.94 3.70
N ARG A 75 -4.48 8.13 4.98
CA ARG A 75 -5.87 8.07 5.45
C ARG A 75 -6.48 9.46 5.30
N ARG A 76 -7.74 9.52 4.87
CA ARG A 76 -8.53 10.74 4.74
C ARG A 76 -8.51 11.58 6.01
#